data_AF-A0A7X7J3X4-F1
#
_entry.id   AF-A0A7X7J3X4-F1
#
_cell.length_a   1.000
_cell.length_b   1.000
_cell.length_c   1.000
_cell.angle_alpha   90.00
_cell.angle_beta   90.00
_cell.angle_gamma   90.00
#
_symmetry.space_group_name_H-M   'P 1'
#
loop_
_entity.id
_entity.type
_entity.pdbx_description
1 polymer ?
#
loop_
_entity_poly.entity_id
_entity_poly.type
_entity_poly.pdbx_seq_one_letter_code
_entity_poly.pdbx_strand_id
1 'polypeptide(L)'
;MAQLKADNLARELVRLLNDMSRLHEELAGLMRGKLEAIRRADSDTIQSITVRESVLANRMAEREGLRRDLVRNILRELGMGARKPQTLRMTELAECFAEPGRSQILVATTGLRVRL
;
A
#
# COMPACT_ATOMS: atom_id res chain seq x y z
N MET A 1 16.24 11.62 19.64
CA MET A 1 16.68 10.83 18.46
C MET A 1 15.60 9.90 17.94
N ALA A 2 14.88 9.15 18.80
CA ALA A 2 13.80 8.24 18.40
C ALA A 2 12.70 8.90 17.54
N GLN A 3 12.28 10.13 17.89
CA GLN A 3 11.25 10.87 17.14
C GLN A 3 11.66 11.13 15.68
N LEU A 4 12.88 11.61 15.44
CA LEU A 4 13.37 11.91 14.09
C LEU A 4 13.48 10.63 13.22
N LYS A 5 13.80 9.49 13.85
CA LYS A 5 13.83 8.20 13.16
C LYS A 5 12.42 7.71 12.82
N ALA A 6 11.47 7.84 13.74
CA ALA A 6 10.07 7.53 13.49
C ALA A 6 9.48 8.41 12.37
N ASP A 7 9.82 9.70 12.33
CA ASP A 7 9.36 10.63 11.29
C ASP A 7 9.92 10.26 9.90
N ASN A 8 11.18 9.81 9.82
CA ASN A 8 11.75 9.31 8.57
C ASN A 8 11.06 8.04 8.08
N LEU A 9 10.82 7.09 8.98
CA LEU A 9 10.07 5.86 8.68
C LEU A 9 8.62 6.17 8.25
N ALA A 10 7.99 7.18 8.84
CA ALA A 10 6.65 7.63 8.43
C ALA A 10 6.64 8.17 7.00
N ARG A 11 7.66 8.93 6.60
CA ARG A 11 7.79 9.40 5.20
C ARG A 11 8.00 8.24 4.23
N GLU A 12 8.79 7.24 4.62
CA GLU A 12 8.96 6.01 3.82
C GLU A 12 7.64 5.25 3.69
N LEU A 13 6.88 5.13 4.79
CA LEU A 13 5.54 4.52 4.76
C LEU A 13 4.60 5.28 3.82
N VAL A 14 4.57 6.61 3.86
CA VAL A 14 3.76 7.43 2.94
C VAL A 14 4.11 7.16 1.48
N ARG A 15 5.41 7.09 1.15
CA ARG A 15 5.86 6.74 -0.22
C ARG A 15 5.38 5.35 -0.62
N LEU A 16 5.54 4.36 0.27
CA LEU A 16 5.09 3.00 0.02
C LEU A 16 3.57 2.91 -0.19
N LEU A 17 2.77 3.61 0.61
CA LEU A 17 1.32 3.64 0.47
C LEU A 17 0.89 4.26 -0.88
N ASN A 18 1.58 5.30 -1.34
CA ASN A 18 1.35 5.88 -2.66
C ASN A 18 1.73 4.92 -3.79
N ASP A 19 2.83 4.18 -3.65
CA ASP A 19 3.23 3.16 -4.63
C ASP A 19 2.21 2.01 -4.69
N MET A 20 1.74 1.52 -3.53
CA MET A 20 0.67 0.53 -3.47
C MET A 20 -0.60 1.03 -4.14
N SER A 21 -0.95 2.30 -3.95
CA SER A 21 -2.11 2.92 -4.57
C SER A 21 -2.04 2.91 -6.10
N ARG A 22 -0.85 3.17 -6.68
CA ARG A 22 -0.62 3.08 -8.13
C ARG A 22 -0.73 1.64 -8.65
N LEU A 23 -0.21 0.65 -7.90
CA LEU A 23 -0.33 -0.76 -8.27
C LEU A 23 -1.81 -1.20 -8.31
N HIS A 24 -2.64 -0.71 -7.38
CA HIS A 24 -4.07 -0.97 -7.42
C HIS A 24 -4.76 -0.33 -8.63
N GLU A 25 -4.39 0.90 -9.01
CA GLU A 25 -4.90 1.53 -10.23
C GLU A 25 -4.55 0.73 -11.49
N GLU A 26 -3.31 0.25 -11.57
CA GLU A 26 -2.84 -0.60 -12.66
C GLU A 26 -3.63 -1.91 -12.72
N LEU A 27 -3.88 -2.55 -11.58
CA LEU A 27 -4.66 -3.79 -11.49
C LEU A 27 -6.10 -3.56 -11.95
N ALA A 28 -6.73 -2.48 -11.49
CA ALA A 28 -8.08 -2.12 -11.92
C ALA A 28 -8.15 -1.87 -13.44
N GLY A 29 -7.09 -1.27 -14.02
CA GLY A 29 -6.93 -1.12 -15.46
C GLY A 29 -6.87 -2.47 -16.18
N LEU A 30 -6.02 -3.39 -15.71
CA LEU A 30 -5.91 -4.74 -16.26
C LEU A 30 -7.23 -5.51 -16.17
N MET A 31 -7.96 -5.40 -15.05
CA MET A 31 -9.25 -6.06 -14.87
C MET A 31 -10.31 -5.56 -15.85
N ARG A 32 -10.37 -4.25 -16.09
CA ARG A 32 -11.26 -3.67 -17.12
C ARG A 32 -10.89 -4.20 -18.52
N GLY A 33 -9.60 -4.21 -18.86
CA GLY A 33 -9.13 -4.76 -20.14
C GLY A 33 -9.45 -6.25 -20.29
N LYS A 34 -9.32 -7.04 -19.20
CA LYS A 34 -9.64 -8.47 -19.20
C LYS A 34 -11.12 -8.70 -19.48
N LEU A 35 -11.99 -7.93 -18.85
CA LEU A 35 -13.44 -7.99 -19.08
C LEU A 35 -13.80 -7.65 -20.53
N GLU A 36 -13.16 -6.65 -21.13
CA GLU A 36 -13.36 -6.32 -22.55
C GLU A 36 -12.89 -7.43 -23.48
N ALA A 37 -11.73 -8.04 -23.22
CA ALA A 37 -11.21 -9.16 -24.00
C ALA A 37 -12.12 -10.40 -23.89
N ILE A 38 -12.63 -10.69 -22.69
CA ILE A 38 -13.63 -11.75 -22.45
C ILE A 38 -14.89 -11.50 -23.28
N ARG A 39 -15.42 -10.27 -23.28
CA ARG A 39 -16.60 -9.91 -24.08
C ARG A 39 -16.38 -10.11 -25.59
N ARG A 40 -15.14 -9.98 -26.06
CA ARG A 40 -14.74 -10.17 -27.47
C ARG A 40 -14.26 -11.60 -27.78
N ALA A 41 -14.24 -12.49 -26.79
CA ALA A 41 -13.63 -13.83 -26.90
C ALA A 41 -12.17 -13.82 -27.38
N ASP A 42 -11.42 -12.75 -27.09
CA ASP A 42 -10.03 -12.58 -27.47
C ASP A 42 -9.10 -13.30 -26.47
N SER A 43 -8.84 -14.58 -26.75
CA SER A 43 -8.08 -15.46 -25.86
C SER A 43 -6.62 -15.05 -25.69
N ASP A 44 -6.00 -14.49 -26.74
CA ASP A 44 -4.60 -14.04 -26.71
C ASP A 44 -4.45 -12.84 -25.77
N THR A 45 -5.37 -11.88 -25.87
CA THR A 45 -5.39 -10.73 -24.95
C THR A 45 -5.68 -11.17 -23.51
N ILE A 46 -6.60 -12.12 -23.30
CA ILE A 46 -6.88 -12.67 -21.95
C ILE A 46 -5.63 -13.29 -21.33
N GLN A 47 -4.88 -14.09 -22.10
CA GLN A 47 -3.67 -14.74 -21.62
C GLN A 47 -2.58 -13.71 -21.30
N SER A 48 -2.37 -12.73 -22.18
CA SER A 48 -1.42 -11.63 -21.98
C SER A 48 -1.73 -10.83 -20.71
N ILE A 49 -3.00 -10.48 -20.49
CA ILE A 49 -3.42 -9.77 -19.27
C ILE A 49 -3.23 -10.62 -18.03
N THR A 50 -3.54 -11.93 -18.09
CA THR A 50 -3.38 -12.84 -16.95
C THR A 50 -1.91 -12.97 -16.52
N VAL A 51 -0.97 -12.99 -17.46
CA VAL A 51 0.47 -12.97 -17.13
C VAL A 51 0.84 -11.68 -16.40
N ARG A 52 0.40 -10.52 -16.91
CA ARG A 52 0.67 -9.21 -16.27
C ARG A 52 0.04 -9.11 -14.88
N GLU A 53 -1.17 -9.61 -14.72
CA GLU A 53 -1.88 -9.69 -13.45
C GLU A 53 -1.08 -10.48 -12.41
N SER A 54 -0.50 -11.63 -12.78
CA SER A 54 0.32 -12.44 -11.86
C SER A 54 1.58 -11.69 -11.38
N VAL A 55 2.24 -10.96 -12.26
CA VAL A 55 3.40 -10.11 -11.92
C VAL A 55 2.99 -9.00 -10.96
N LEU A 56 1.84 -8.38 -11.21
CA LEU A 56 1.34 -7.28 -10.39
C LEU A 56 0.91 -7.77 -9.00
N ALA A 57 0.25 -8.93 -8.92
CA ALA A 57 -0.13 -9.56 -7.66
C ALA A 57 1.09 -9.89 -6.78
N ASN A 58 2.16 -10.43 -7.37
CA ASN A 58 3.41 -10.70 -6.66
C ASN A 58 4.03 -9.40 -6.12
N ARG A 59 4.11 -8.35 -6.94
CA ARG A 59 4.60 -7.04 -6.49
C ARG A 59 3.75 -6.47 -5.34
N MET A 60 2.43 -6.60 -5.41
CA MET A 60 1.55 -6.14 -4.32
C MET A 60 1.80 -6.92 -3.02
N ALA A 61 2.01 -8.23 -3.09
CA ALA A 61 2.35 -9.05 -1.93
C ALA A 61 3.69 -8.62 -1.30
N GLU A 62 4.70 -8.33 -2.11
CA GLU A 62 5.99 -7.78 -1.64
C GLU A 62 5.81 -6.43 -0.95
N ARG A 63 5.04 -5.50 -1.55
CA ARG A 63 4.78 -4.18 -0.94
C ARG A 63 4.02 -4.29 0.37
N GLU A 64 3.07 -5.21 0.48
CA GLU A 64 2.36 -5.47 1.74
C GLU A 64 3.29 -6.04 2.81
N GLY A 65 4.25 -6.90 2.44
CA GLY A 65 5.32 -7.34 3.33
C GLY A 65 6.15 -6.17 3.87
N LEU A 66 6.64 -5.31 2.97
CA LEU A 66 7.38 -4.10 3.34
C LEU A 66 6.58 -3.15 4.23
N ARG A 67 5.27 -3.01 3.98
CA ARG A 67 4.38 -2.17 4.80
C ARG A 67 4.33 -2.68 6.23
N ARG A 68 4.19 -3.99 6.41
CA ARG A 68 4.16 -4.62 7.75
C ARG A 68 5.47 -4.43 8.50
N ASP A 69 6.60 -4.50 7.80
CA ASP A 69 7.91 -4.31 8.41
C ASP A 69 8.17 -2.84 8.76
N LEU A 70 7.81 -1.89 7.89
CA LEU A 70 7.88 -0.46 8.20
C LEU A 70 7.01 -0.08 9.40
N VAL A 71 5.76 -0.55 9.44
CA VAL A 71 4.87 -0.30 10.59
C VAL A 71 5.44 -0.90 11.86
N ARG A 72 6.02 -2.11 11.82
CA ARG A 72 6.69 -2.72 12.97
C ARG A 72 7.86 -1.88 13.47
N ASN A 73 8.66 -1.34 12.55
CA ASN A 73 9.80 -0.49 12.89
C ASN A 73 9.33 0.84 13.50
N ILE A 74 8.30 1.47 12.92
CA ILE A 74 7.69 2.68 13.49
C ILE A 74 7.19 2.43 14.91
N LEU A 75 6.42 1.35 15.12
CA LEU A 75 5.91 1.00 16.45
C LEU A 75 7.04 0.78 17.47
N ARG A 76 8.15 0.17 17.05
CA ARG A 76 9.32 -0.01 17.89
C ARG A 76 9.94 1.32 18.30
N GLU A 77 10.14 2.24 17.35
CA GLU A 77 10.72 3.56 17.63
C GLU A 77 9.82 4.44 18.50
N LEU A 78 8.49 4.24 18.42
CA LEU A 78 7.50 4.91 19.26
C LEU A 78 7.28 4.23 20.63
N GLY A 79 8.04 3.18 20.96
CA GLY A 79 7.88 2.44 22.23
C GLY A 79 6.63 1.54 22.31
N MET A 80 5.94 1.32 21.19
CA MET A 80 4.72 0.51 21.06
C MET A 80 4.98 -0.89 20.45
N GLY A 81 6.19 -1.43 20.62
CA GLY A 81 6.62 -2.67 19.97
C GLY A 81 5.79 -3.93 20.32
N ALA A 82 4.99 -3.90 21.38
CA ALA A 82 4.07 -4.99 21.75
C ALA A 82 2.83 -5.09 20.83
N ARG A 83 2.51 -4.03 20.07
CA ARG A 83 1.37 -4.04 19.14
C ARG A 83 1.72 -4.80 17.86
N LYS A 84 0.81 -5.65 17.40
CA LYS A 84 0.95 -6.34 16.11
C LYS A 84 0.64 -5.37 14.96
N PRO A 85 1.50 -5.27 13.92
CA PRO A 85 1.24 -4.40 12.77
C PRO A 85 -0.09 -4.70 12.04
N GLN A 86 -0.54 -5.95 12.08
CA GLN A 86 -1.75 -6.42 11.39
C GLN A 86 -3.05 -5.93 12.05
N THR A 87 -3.01 -5.58 13.34
CA THR A 87 -4.19 -5.17 14.10
C THR A 87 -4.35 -3.65 14.17
N LEU A 88 -3.35 -2.90 13.70
CA LEU A 88 -3.33 -1.44 13.77
C LEU A 88 -3.89 -0.82 12.49
N ARG A 89 -4.89 0.05 12.62
CA ARG A 89 -5.40 0.84 11.51
C ARG A 89 -4.40 1.94 11.16
N MET A 90 -4.25 2.26 9.88
CA MET A 90 -3.34 3.35 9.46
C MET A 90 -3.78 4.72 10.01
N THR A 91 -5.08 4.91 10.27
CA THR A 91 -5.60 6.11 10.94
C THR A 91 -5.12 6.21 12.39
N GLU A 92 -5.10 5.09 13.13
CA GLU A 92 -4.59 5.03 14.51
C GLU A 92 -3.07 5.27 14.54
N LEU A 93 -2.34 4.75 13.54
CA LEU A 93 -0.92 5.02 13.40
C LEU A 93 -0.66 6.52 13.15
N ALA A 94 -1.48 7.17 12.32
CA ALA A 94 -1.34 8.59 12.01
C ALA A 94 -1.49 9.49 13.24
N GLU A 95 -2.33 9.10 14.20
CA GLU A 95 -2.54 9.84 15.45
C GLU A 95 -1.30 9.87 16.36
N CYS A 96 -0.34 8.97 16.13
CA CYS A 96 0.92 8.96 16.89
C CYS A 96 1.94 9.98 16.38
N PHE A 97 1.64 10.70 15.31
CA PHE A 97 2.52 11.69 14.71
C PHE A 97 1.94 13.10 14.87
N ALA A 98 2.82 14.09 15.06
CA ALA A 98 2.47 15.49 14.92
C ALA A 98 2.31 15.87 13.44
N GLU A 99 1.74 17.04 13.17
CA GLU A 99 1.75 17.60 11.81
C GLU A 99 3.18 17.93 11.36
N PRO A 100 3.52 17.74 10.06
CA PRO A 100 2.64 17.35 8.96
C PRO A 100 2.51 15.83 8.76
N GLY A 101 3.18 15.00 9.56
CA GLY A 101 3.25 13.54 9.36
C GLY A 101 1.89 12.86 9.45
N ARG A 102 1.05 13.29 10.40
CA ARG A 102 -0.33 12.81 10.55
C ARG A 102 -1.14 13.00 9.27
N SER A 103 -1.23 14.23 8.75
CA SER A 103 -1.97 14.52 7.52
C SER A 103 -1.45 13.72 6.33
N GLN A 104 -0.13 13.58 6.19
CA GLN A 104 0.47 12.83 5.09
C GLN A 104 0.08 11.36 5.09
N ILE A 105 0.08 10.70 6.27
CA ILE A 105 -0.35 9.30 6.40
C ILE A 105 -1.85 9.17 6.08
N LEU A 106 -2.67 10.09 6.57
CA LEU A 106 -4.12 10.07 6.32
C LEU A 106 -4.45 10.24 4.83
N VAL A 107 -3.80 11.19 4.15
CA VAL A 107 -3.99 11.42 2.71
C VAL A 107 -3.56 10.18 1.92
N ALA A 108 -2.39 9.61 2.20
CA ALA A 108 -1.92 8.40 1.51
C ALA A 108 -2.85 7.20 1.72
N THR A 109 -3.34 7.01 2.95
CA THR A 109 -4.32 5.97 3.29
C THR A 109 -5.64 6.17 2.56
N THR A 110 -6.11 7.41 2.46
CA THR A 110 -7.35 7.75 1.76
C THR A 110 -7.21 7.50 0.26
N GLY A 111 -6.08 7.88 -0.33
CA GLY A 111 -5.75 7.57 -1.72
C GLY A 111 -5.82 6.08 -2.01
N LEU A 112 -5.31 5.23 -1.12
CA LEU A 112 -5.41 3.78 -1.26
C LEU A 112 -6.87 3.29 -1.24
N ARG A 113 -7.72 3.85 -0.38
CA ARG A 113 -9.12 3.44 -0.22
C ARG A 113 -10.02 3.85 -1.39
N VAL A 114 -9.80 5.02 -1.98
CA VAL A 114 -10.63 5.54 -3.09
C VAL A 114 -10.38 4.77 -4.40
N ARG A 115 -9.19 4.17 -4.55
CA ARG A 115 -8.76 3.45 -5.76
C ARG A 115 -8.97 1.94 -5.69
N LEU A 116 -9.36 1.43 -4.53
CA LEU A 116 -9.81 0.06 -4.29
C LEU A 116 -11.31 -0.04 -4.55
#